data_AF-A0A7S3S348-F1
#
_entry.id   AF-A0A7S3S348-F1
#
_cell.length_a   1.000
_cell.length_b   1.000
_cell.length_c   1.000
_cell.angle_alpha   90.00
_cell.angle_beta   90.00
_cell.angle_gamma   90.00
#
_symmetry.space_group_name_H-M   'P 1'
#
loop_
_entity.id
_entity.type
_entity.pdbx_description
1 polymer ?
#
loop_
_entity_poly.entity_id
_entity_poly.type
_entity_poly.pdbx_seq_one_letter_code
_entity_poly.pdbx_strand_id
1 'polypeptide(L)'
;NLDISMLVSSGRRVLSVTRARLLSTVAVASMEDGSLRAHVSRRGREAPALLPRYLSDARGVETFDAVSRPDGVLQLSVAENQMISDWLVPRIRSIAASPASDAHGGGAGLFEQADIFYQQTHGTPQCRAAVAAHMERVLCGGSYPIDPDKLVVGAGCNAVLENLLFALADAGEGVLVPRPYYAAFEFDLRARAALEVLPVAIRRGGFEASGYYPTADALEAAYASALSRGIAPRVLLLSSPNNPLGFCYPEEVLAECWDWAESKESPLSPTEMQPRCAPRCSRDVRPRGSREAAGRQPRGSRDTAGRQPGDSRETA
;
A
#
# COMPACT_ATOMS: atom_id res chain seq x y z
N ASN A 1 -5.29 8.67 -20.00
CA ASN A 1 -4.60 7.74 -19.08
C ASN A 1 -4.30 8.47 -17.79
N LEU A 2 -5.15 8.30 -16.78
CA LEU A 2 -4.95 8.82 -15.43
C LEU A 2 -4.55 7.64 -14.54
N ASP A 3 -3.30 7.20 -14.70
CA ASP A 3 -2.68 6.27 -13.77
C ASP A 3 -2.14 7.09 -12.61
N ILE A 4 -2.96 7.25 -11.57
CA ILE A 4 -2.54 7.92 -10.34
C ILE A 4 -1.53 7.00 -9.66
N SER A 5 -0.26 7.41 -9.69
CA SER A 5 0.80 6.85 -8.86
C SER A 5 0.92 7.72 -7.64
N MET A 6 0.74 7.12 -6.47
CA MET A 6 1.03 7.80 -5.21
C MET A 6 2.48 7.50 -4.86
N LEU A 7 3.30 8.56 -4.81
CA LEU A 7 4.66 8.47 -4.33
C LEU A 7 4.61 8.65 -2.81
N VAL A 8 5.01 7.62 -2.09
CA VAL A 8 5.08 7.64 -0.63
C VAL A 8 6.56 7.57 -0.24
N SER A 9 7.04 8.60 0.45
CA SER A 9 8.38 8.60 1.04
C SER A 9 8.28 8.47 2.56
N SER A 10 8.99 7.48 3.12
CA SER A 10 9.22 7.29 4.55
C SER A 10 10.62 6.73 4.74
N GLY A 11 11.54 7.58 5.18
CA GLY A 11 12.96 7.24 5.16
C GLY A 11 13.51 7.05 3.74
N ARG A 12 14.63 6.32 3.60
CA ARG A 12 15.26 5.93 2.31
C ARG A 12 14.42 5.04 1.37
N ARG A 13 13.10 4.92 1.58
CA ARG A 13 12.23 4.01 0.81
C ARG A 13 11.15 4.81 0.10
N VAL A 14 11.20 4.77 -1.24
CA VAL A 14 10.08 5.15 -2.10
C VAL A 14 9.18 3.94 -2.29
N LEU A 15 7.89 4.10 -2.00
CA LEU A 15 6.87 3.12 -2.34
C LEU A 15 5.87 3.77 -3.29
N SER A 16 5.65 3.15 -4.45
CA SER A 16 4.67 3.58 -5.44
C SER A 16 3.41 2.74 -5.29
N VAL A 17 2.26 3.40 -5.14
CA VAL A 17 0.95 2.74 -5.18
C VAL A 17 0.26 3.13 -6.48
N THR A 18 0.02 2.15 -7.36
CA THR A 18 -0.70 2.34 -8.62
C THR A 18 -2.08 1.70 -8.55
N ARG A 19 -3.09 2.37 -9.10
CA ARG A 19 -4.48 1.91 -9.12
C ARG A 19 -4.66 0.68 -10.02
N ALA A 20 -5.01 -0.47 -9.43
CA ALA A 20 -5.60 -1.61 -10.14
C ALA A 20 -6.96 -1.95 -9.49
N ARG A 21 -8.02 -2.09 -10.30
CA ARG A 21 -9.37 -2.50 -9.84
C ARG A 21 -9.42 -4.03 -9.78
N LEU A 22 -9.75 -4.59 -8.61
CA LEU A 22 -10.24 -5.96 -8.45
C LEU A 22 -11.26 -6.00 -7.31
N LEU A 23 -12.30 -6.82 -7.53
CA LEU A 23 -13.56 -6.89 -6.77
C LEU A 23 -13.37 -7.24 -5.28
N SER A 24 -14.19 -6.63 -4.43
CA SER A 24 -14.23 -6.87 -2.98
C SER A 24 -15.41 -7.76 -2.57
N THR A 25 -15.23 -8.51 -1.49
CA THR A 25 -16.30 -9.21 -0.76
C THR A 25 -17.16 -8.18 -0.01
N VAL A 26 -18.49 -8.28 -0.14
CA VAL A 26 -19.45 -7.39 0.54
C VAL A 26 -19.87 -8.02 1.87
N ALA A 27 -19.66 -7.31 2.98
CA ALA A 27 -20.38 -7.57 4.23
C ALA A 27 -21.52 -6.55 4.34
N VAL A 28 -22.77 -7.03 4.33
CA VAL A 28 -23.97 -6.19 4.49
C VAL A 28 -24.29 -6.09 5.97
N ALA A 29 -24.14 -4.90 6.55
CA ALA A 29 -24.75 -4.56 7.83
C ALA A 29 -25.84 -3.51 7.57
N SER A 30 -27.12 -3.93 7.66
CA SER A 30 -28.26 -3.01 7.58
C SER A 30 -28.29 -2.12 8.83
N MET A 31 -28.35 -0.80 8.64
CA MET A 31 -28.36 0.21 9.70
C MET A 31 -29.78 0.75 9.98
N GLU A 32 -30.82 -0.05 9.76
CA GLU A 32 -32.20 0.40 9.90
C GLU A 32 -32.72 0.43 11.35
N ASP A 33 -32.04 -0.22 12.30
CA ASP A 33 -32.41 -0.19 13.71
C ASP A 33 -31.35 0.53 14.57
N GLY A 34 -31.79 1.51 15.37
CA GLY A 34 -30.97 2.30 16.27
C GLY A 34 -30.24 1.48 17.36
N SER A 35 -30.61 0.21 17.54
CA SER A 35 -29.97 -0.71 18.49
C SER A 35 -28.51 -1.06 18.15
N LEU A 36 -28.12 -1.06 16.86
CA LEU A 36 -26.75 -1.37 16.44
C LEU A 36 -25.72 -0.27 16.77
N ARG A 37 -26.15 0.99 16.92
CA ARG A 37 -25.24 2.11 17.26
C ARG A 37 -24.52 1.92 18.59
N ALA A 38 -25.12 1.17 19.53
CA ALA A 38 -24.52 0.84 20.81
C ALA A 38 -23.35 -0.16 20.70
N HIS A 39 -23.32 -0.99 19.65
CA HIS A 39 -22.36 -2.08 19.48
C HIS A 39 -21.20 -1.74 18.52
N VAL A 40 -21.29 -0.63 17.78
CA VAL A 40 -20.19 -0.14 16.92
C VAL A 40 -19.12 0.51 17.80
N SER A 41 -17.84 0.30 17.46
CA SER A 41 -16.74 0.98 18.16
C SER A 41 -16.85 2.51 17.99
N ARG A 42 -16.23 3.28 18.90
CA ARG A 42 -16.16 4.75 18.76
C ARG A 42 -15.63 5.17 17.37
N ARG A 43 -14.55 4.52 16.93
CA ARG A 43 -13.93 4.77 15.62
C ARG A 43 -14.85 4.41 14.46
N GLY A 44 -15.59 3.31 14.56
CA GLY A 44 -16.58 2.92 13.55
C GLY A 44 -17.75 3.91 13.45
N ARG A 45 -18.09 4.60 14.54
CA ARG A 45 -19.11 5.67 14.52
C ARG A 45 -18.58 6.99 13.96
N GLU A 46 -17.30 7.30 14.16
CA GLU A 46 -16.68 8.55 13.70
C GLU A 46 -16.26 8.46 12.23
N ALA A 47 -15.86 7.28 11.73
CA ALA A 47 -15.34 7.09 10.37
C ALA A 47 -16.28 7.58 9.24
N PRO A 48 -17.62 7.38 9.29
CA PRO A 48 -18.51 7.88 8.24
C PRO A 48 -18.49 9.41 8.08
N ALA A 49 -18.13 10.17 9.12
CA ALA A 49 -18.03 11.63 9.04
C ALA A 49 -16.82 12.09 8.20
N LEU A 50 -15.84 11.22 7.97
CA LEU A 50 -14.67 11.49 7.14
C LEU A 50 -14.91 11.15 5.66
N LEU A 51 -15.98 10.40 5.34
CA LEU A 51 -16.27 10.02 3.96
C LEU A 51 -16.68 11.24 3.15
N PRO A 52 -16.10 11.43 1.96
CA PRO A 52 -16.53 12.49 1.07
C PRO A 52 -17.92 12.17 0.49
N ARG A 53 -18.79 13.18 0.41
CA ARG A 53 -20.19 13.01 -0.05
C ARG A 53 -20.35 13.00 -1.57
N TYR A 54 -19.34 13.43 -2.33
CA TYR A 54 -19.49 13.60 -3.77
C TYR A 54 -19.93 12.33 -4.49
N LEU A 55 -19.53 11.12 -4.04
CA LEU A 55 -19.98 9.87 -4.65
C LEU A 55 -21.45 9.56 -4.35
N SER A 56 -21.90 9.76 -3.10
CA SER A 56 -23.32 9.56 -2.75
C SER A 56 -24.18 10.56 -3.50
N ASP A 57 -23.76 11.82 -3.55
CA ASP A 57 -24.48 12.88 -4.26
C ASP A 57 -24.50 12.58 -5.75
N ALA A 58 -23.38 12.10 -6.31
CA ALA A 58 -23.28 11.76 -7.72
C ALA A 58 -24.13 10.57 -8.16
N ARG A 59 -24.42 9.64 -7.25
CA ARG A 59 -25.19 8.41 -7.52
C ARG A 59 -26.63 8.51 -7.03
N GLY A 60 -26.95 9.51 -6.20
CA GLY A 60 -28.30 9.77 -5.70
C GLY A 60 -29.17 10.65 -6.60
N VAL A 61 -28.66 11.05 -7.77
CA VAL A 61 -29.37 11.90 -8.73
C VAL A 61 -29.75 11.14 -9.99
N GLU A 62 -30.86 11.54 -10.59
CA GLU A 62 -31.22 11.10 -11.93
C GLU A 62 -30.27 11.74 -12.95
N THR A 63 -29.40 10.91 -13.54
CA THR A 63 -28.40 11.39 -14.50
C THR A 63 -29.05 11.77 -15.84
N PHE A 64 -28.55 12.83 -16.47
CA PHE A 64 -28.95 13.30 -17.80
C PHE A 64 -28.90 12.18 -18.86
N ASP A 65 -29.93 12.13 -19.70
CA ASP A 65 -29.96 11.36 -20.95
C ASP A 65 -30.68 12.17 -22.02
N ALA A 66 -30.08 12.32 -23.20
CA ALA A 66 -30.60 13.26 -24.22
C ALA A 66 -32.00 12.92 -24.74
N VAL A 67 -32.46 11.67 -24.59
CA VAL A 67 -33.75 11.21 -25.12
C VAL A 67 -34.75 10.98 -23.98
N SER A 68 -34.37 10.16 -23.01
CA SER A 68 -35.26 9.70 -21.95
C SER A 68 -35.35 10.67 -20.78
N ARG A 69 -34.30 11.47 -20.50
CA ARG A 69 -34.22 12.39 -19.35
C ARG A 69 -33.38 13.65 -19.66
N PRO A 70 -33.85 14.53 -20.57
CA PRO A 70 -33.09 15.70 -21.02
C PRO A 70 -32.93 16.78 -19.94
N ASP A 71 -33.69 16.71 -18.85
CA ASP A 71 -33.64 17.55 -17.66
C ASP A 71 -32.82 16.94 -16.51
N GLY A 72 -32.26 15.74 -16.70
CA GLY A 72 -31.43 15.07 -15.70
C GLY A 72 -30.10 15.79 -15.42
N VAL A 73 -29.44 15.39 -14.35
CA VAL A 73 -28.18 16.01 -13.88
C VAL A 73 -27.00 15.55 -14.75
N LEU A 74 -26.26 16.51 -15.30
CA LEU A 74 -24.97 16.24 -15.94
C LEU A 74 -23.91 15.93 -14.88
N GLN A 75 -23.44 14.69 -14.86
CA GLN A 75 -22.48 14.22 -13.87
C GLN A 75 -21.04 14.54 -14.29
N LEU A 76 -20.42 15.53 -13.64
CA LEU A 76 -19.02 15.96 -13.90
C LEU A 76 -18.10 15.84 -12.68
N SER A 77 -18.57 15.26 -11.56
CA SER A 77 -17.83 15.23 -10.29
C SER A 77 -17.10 13.92 -10.00
N VAL A 78 -17.33 12.85 -10.79
CA VAL A 78 -16.76 11.53 -10.56
C VAL A 78 -15.65 11.25 -11.57
N ALA A 79 -14.42 11.08 -11.07
CA ALA A 79 -13.27 10.67 -11.87
C ALA A 79 -13.33 9.17 -12.25
N GLU A 80 -14.14 8.87 -13.26
CA GLU A 80 -14.31 7.54 -13.84
C GLU A 80 -14.06 7.57 -15.36
N ASN A 81 -13.19 6.68 -15.84
CA ASN A 81 -12.93 6.56 -17.26
C ASN A 81 -13.87 5.52 -17.88
N GLN A 82 -14.92 6.00 -18.56
CA GLN A 82 -15.88 5.16 -19.28
C GLN A 82 -15.56 5.01 -20.78
N MET A 83 -14.56 5.75 -21.27
CA MET A 83 -14.22 5.86 -22.70
C MET A 83 -13.56 4.62 -23.29
N ILE A 84 -13.22 3.63 -22.46
CA ILE A 84 -12.55 2.39 -22.89
C ILE A 84 -13.50 1.19 -22.90
N SER A 85 -14.79 1.41 -22.63
CA SER A 85 -15.77 0.33 -22.45
C SER A 85 -16.01 -0.47 -23.73
N ASP A 86 -16.00 0.19 -24.88
CA ASP A 86 -16.08 -0.38 -26.23
C ASP A 86 -14.88 -1.29 -26.57
N TRP A 87 -13.71 -1.05 -25.97
CA TRP A 87 -12.55 -1.93 -26.11
C TRP A 87 -12.54 -3.05 -25.07
N LEU A 88 -12.77 -2.68 -23.80
CA LEU A 88 -12.55 -3.57 -22.67
C LEU A 88 -13.66 -4.62 -22.54
N VAL A 89 -14.94 -4.23 -22.74
CA VAL A 89 -16.07 -5.15 -22.59
C VAL A 89 -16.02 -6.29 -23.63
N PRO A 90 -15.84 -6.03 -24.94
CA PRO A 90 -15.69 -7.11 -25.91
C PRO A 90 -14.46 -7.97 -25.64
N ARG A 91 -13.34 -7.38 -25.20
CA ARG A 91 -12.13 -8.15 -24.87
C ARG A 91 -12.34 -9.10 -23.69
N ILE A 92 -12.97 -8.63 -22.61
CA ILE A 92 -13.31 -9.49 -21.46
C ILE A 92 -14.26 -10.61 -21.89
N ARG A 93 -15.29 -10.30 -22.69
CA ARG A 93 -16.22 -11.30 -23.22
C ARG A 93 -15.51 -12.35 -24.09
N SER A 94 -14.58 -11.91 -24.95
CA SER A 94 -13.78 -12.82 -25.79
C SER A 94 -12.90 -13.74 -24.95
N ILE A 95 -12.27 -13.22 -23.89
CA ILE A 95 -11.47 -14.03 -22.96
C ILE A 95 -12.37 -15.06 -22.27
N ALA A 96 -13.52 -14.63 -21.75
CA ALA A 96 -14.52 -15.49 -21.09
C ALA A 96 -15.10 -16.58 -22.02
N ALA A 97 -15.24 -16.29 -23.31
CA ALA A 97 -15.80 -17.21 -24.30
C ALA A 97 -14.74 -18.11 -24.97
N SER A 98 -13.45 -17.83 -24.79
CA SER A 98 -12.39 -18.63 -25.40
C SER A 98 -12.30 -19.98 -24.68
N PRO A 99 -12.49 -21.11 -25.37
CA PRO A 99 -12.14 -22.40 -24.79
C PRO A 99 -10.66 -22.35 -24.43
N ALA A 100 -10.34 -22.81 -23.22
CA ALA A 100 -9.00 -23.13 -22.72
C ALA A 100 -7.98 -23.28 -23.88
N SER A 101 -7.27 -22.22 -24.24
CA SER A 101 -6.30 -22.31 -25.33
C SER A 101 -4.96 -22.64 -24.70
N ASP A 102 -4.37 -23.73 -25.18
CA ASP A 102 -3.16 -24.43 -24.70
C ASP A 102 -1.86 -23.59 -24.77
N ALA A 103 -1.93 -22.27 -24.66
CA ALA A 103 -0.80 -21.37 -24.80
C ALA A 103 0.31 -21.59 -23.73
N HIS A 104 0.06 -22.40 -22.70
CA HIS A 104 1.06 -22.82 -21.70
C HIS A 104 1.17 -24.36 -21.53
N GLY A 105 0.70 -25.15 -22.49
CA GLY A 105 1.00 -26.60 -22.55
C GLY A 105 0.32 -27.49 -21.49
N GLY A 106 -0.60 -26.96 -20.69
CA GLY A 106 -1.56 -27.74 -19.91
C GLY A 106 -2.95 -27.23 -20.24
N GLY A 107 -3.87 -28.12 -20.63
CA GLY A 107 -5.24 -27.82 -21.09
C GLY A 107 -6.14 -27.22 -20.01
N ALA A 108 -5.74 -26.07 -19.50
CA ALA A 108 -6.30 -25.34 -18.39
C ALA A 108 -7.30 -24.30 -18.91
N GLY A 109 -8.50 -24.31 -18.35
CA GLY A 109 -9.54 -23.33 -18.61
C GLY A 109 -9.10 -21.89 -18.33
N LEU A 110 -9.94 -20.92 -18.68
CA LEU A 110 -9.75 -19.55 -18.21
C LEU A 110 -9.64 -19.47 -16.68
N PHE A 111 -10.29 -20.39 -15.98
CA PHE A 111 -10.22 -20.58 -14.54
C PHE A 111 -9.83 -22.01 -14.23
N GLU A 112 -8.83 -22.16 -13.37
CA GLU A 112 -8.37 -23.43 -12.85
C GLU A 112 -9.01 -23.74 -11.50
N GLN A 113 -9.06 -25.02 -11.14
CA GLN A 113 -9.54 -25.41 -9.80
C GLN A 113 -8.72 -24.75 -8.68
N ALA A 114 -7.43 -24.47 -8.94
CA ALA A 114 -6.59 -23.76 -7.98
C ALA A 114 -7.11 -22.34 -7.67
N ASP A 115 -7.79 -21.67 -8.61
CA ASP A 115 -8.21 -20.26 -8.47
C ASP A 115 -9.29 -20.06 -7.39
N ILE A 116 -10.00 -21.11 -6.99
CA ILE A 116 -10.99 -21.06 -5.91
C ILE A 116 -10.40 -21.38 -4.52
N PHE A 117 -9.10 -21.69 -4.43
CA PHE A 117 -8.42 -21.96 -3.17
C PHE A 117 -7.64 -20.74 -2.67
N TYR A 118 -7.19 -20.80 -1.41
CA TYR A 118 -6.32 -19.77 -0.86
C TYR A 118 -5.04 -19.65 -1.68
N GLN A 119 -4.81 -18.45 -2.18
CA GLN A 119 -3.61 -18.07 -2.92
C GLN A 119 -2.59 -17.39 -2.00
N GLN A 120 -1.40 -17.13 -2.54
CA GLN A 120 -0.40 -16.30 -1.86
C GLN A 120 -1.00 -14.93 -1.51
N THR A 121 -0.79 -14.49 -0.26
CA THR A 121 -1.40 -13.27 0.30
C THR A 121 -1.00 -11.98 -0.41
N HIS A 122 0.10 -11.99 -1.16
CA HIS A 122 0.61 -10.86 -1.93
C HIS A 122 0.24 -10.93 -3.43
N GLY A 123 -0.64 -11.87 -3.80
CA GLY A 123 -1.05 -12.16 -5.18
C GLY A 123 -0.33 -13.37 -5.76
N THR A 124 -0.86 -13.98 -6.82
CA THR A 124 -0.20 -15.12 -7.49
C THR A 124 1.03 -14.66 -8.27
N PRO A 125 2.06 -15.52 -8.46
CA PRO A 125 3.25 -15.16 -9.26
C PRO A 125 2.90 -14.65 -10.66
N GLN A 126 1.91 -15.28 -11.31
CA GLN A 126 1.42 -14.90 -12.64
C GLN A 126 0.78 -13.51 -12.62
N CYS A 127 -0.04 -13.20 -11.61
CA CYS A 127 -0.66 -11.88 -11.46
C CYS A 127 0.41 -10.80 -11.23
N ARG A 128 1.37 -11.05 -10.32
CA ARG A 128 2.44 -10.08 -10.05
C ARG A 128 3.32 -9.83 -11.26
N ALA A 129 3.69 -10.87 -12.01
CA ALA A 129 4.45 -10.73 -13.25
C ALA A 129 3.68 -9.94 -14.31
N ALA A 130 2.38 -10.18 -14.46
CA ALA A 130 1.54 -9.43 -15.40
C ALA A 130 1.40 -7.94 -15.01
N VAL A 131 1.24 -7.66 -13.71
CA VAL A 131 1.19 -6.28 -13.18
C VAL A 131 2.53 -5.58 -13.36
N ALA A 132 3.65 -6.22 -13.00
CA ALA A 132 5.00 -5.69 -13.21
C ALA A 132 5.21 -5.31 -14.68
N ALA A 133 5.00 -6.25 -15.60
CA ALA A 133 5.16 -6.00 -17.02
C ALA A 133 4.21 -4.92 -17.56
N HIS A 134 3.02 -4.77 -17.01
CA HIS A 134 2.11 -3.68 -17.36
C HIS A 134 2.64 -2.33 -16.87
N MET A 135 3.07 -2.24 -15.61
CA MET A 135 3.63 -1.03 -15.02
C MET A 135 4.90 -0.58 -15.74
N GLU A 136 5.82 -1.51 -16.04
CA GLU A 136 7.03 -1.22 -16.82
C GLU A 136 6.69 -0.59 -18.17
N ARG A 137 5.75 -1.17 -18.90
CA ARG A 137 5.33 -0.67 -20.22
C ARG A 137 4.61 0.66 -20.16
N VAL A 138 3.68 0.83 -19.22
CA VAL A 138 2.73 1.96 -19.22
C VAL A 138 3.23 3.13 -18.38
N LEU A 139 3.84 2.87 -17.22
CA LEU A 139 4.29 3.91 -16.29
C LEU A 139 5.75 4.30 -16.53
N CYS A 140 6.60 3.32 -16.85
CA CYS A 140 8.04 3.54 -16.97
C CYS A 140 8.52 3.66 -18.42
N GLY A 141 7.62 3.54 -19.42
CA GLY A 141 7.99 3.56 -20.83
C GLY A 141 9.00 2.47 -21.23
N GLY A 142 9.06 1.37 -20.47
CA GLY A 142 10.03 0.28 -20.63
C GLY A 142 11.43 0.58 -20.10
N SER A 143 11.66 1.73 -19.46
CA SER A 143 13.00 2.17 -19.03
C SER A 143 13.39 1.70 -17.62
N TYR A 144 12.44 1.25 -16.82
CA TYR A 144 12.68 0.83 -15.43
C TYR A 144 12.08 -0.55 -15.16
N PRO A 145 12.90 -1.59 -14.91
CA PRO A 145 12.40 -2.92 -14.60
C PRO A 145 11.77 -2.97 -13.19
N ILE A 146 10.64 -3.65 -13.07
CA ILE A 146 9.89 -3.83 -11.83
C ILE A 146 9.99 -5.30 -11.43
N ASP A 147 10.64 -5.53 -10.30
CA ASP A 147 10.77 -6.86 -9.70
C ASP A 147 9.40 -7.35 -9.17
N PRO A 148 8.80 -8.41 -9.75
CA PRO A 148 7.50 -8.91 -9.33
C PRO A 148 7.50 -9.51 -7.92
N ASP A 149 8.66 -9.86 -7.35
CA ASP A 149 8.75 -10.35 -5.98
C ASP A 149 8.70 -9.22 -4.95
N LYS A 150 8.80 -7.97 -5.40
CA LYS A 150 8.60 -6.76 -4.57
C LYS A 150 7.20 -6.17 -4.70
N LEU A 151 6.31 -6.82 -5.46
CA LEU A 151 4.92 -6.37 -5.63
C LEU A 151 3.97 -7.08 -4.66
N VAL A 152 3.02 -6.30 -4.14
CA VAL A 152 1.87 -6.81 -3.38
C VAL A 152 0.61 -6.33 -4.09
N VAL A 153 -0.22 -7.27 -4.53
CA VAL A 153 -1.52 -6.94 -5.14
C VAL A 153 -2.57 -6.85 -4.03
N GLY A 154 -3.31 -5.74 -3.99
CA GLY A 154 -4.35 -5.49 -2.99
C GLY A 154 -5.68 -5.06 -3.60
N ALA A 155 -6.71 -4.94 -2.75
CA ALA A 155 -8.07 -4.61 -3.13
C ALA A 155 -8.27 -3.10 -3.40
N GLY A 156 -7.75 -2.63 -4.53
CA GLY A 156 -7.87 -1.22 -4.94
C GLY A 156 -6.90 -0.27 -4.22
N CYS A 157 -6.75 0.93 -4.78
CA CYS A 157 -5.74 1.90 -4.31
C CYS A 157 -5.95 2.35 -2.86
N ASN A 158 -7.19 2.57 -2.41
CA ASN A 158 -7.47 3.06 -1.06
C ASN A 158 -7.03 2.03 0.00
N ALA A 159 -7.35 0.74 -0.18
CA ALA A 159 -6.95 -0.30 0.76
C ALA A 159 -5.43 -0.51 0.77
N VAL A 160 -4.78 -0.42 -0.40
CA VAL A 160 -3.32 -0.51 -0.50
C VAL A 160 -2.65 0.69 0.18
N LEU A 161 -3.14 1.92 -0.07
CA LEU A 161 -2.63 3.14 0.57
C LEU A 161 -2.76 3.06 2.08
N GLU A 162 -3.92 2.64 2.57
CA GLU A 162 -4.14 2.52 4.01
C GLU A 162 -3.22 1.47 4.64
N ASN A 163 -3.10 0.28 4.05
CA ASN A 163 -2.19 -0.76 4.55
C ASN A 163 -0.74 -0.30 4.54
N LEU A 164 -0.34 0.45 3.50
CA LEU A 164 0.98 1.03 3.39
C LEU A 164 1.24 2.03 4.53
N LEU A 165 0.32 2.97 4.75
CA LEU A 165 0.49 3.99 5.78
C LEU A 165 0.40 3.41 7.20
N PHE A 166 -0.43 2.38 7.39
CA PHE A 166 -0.42 1.59 8.62
C PHE A 166 0.94 0.94 8.92
N ALA A 167 1.71 0.58 7.89
CA ALA A 167 3.04 0.01 8.06
C ALA A 167 4.15 1.07 8.23
N LEU A 168 3.90 2.32 7.82
CA LEU A 168 4.90 3.39 7.81
C LEU A 168 4.80 4.38 8.98
N ALA A 169 3.67 4.43 9.68
CA ALA A 169 3.42 5.40 10.73
C ALA A 169 2.52 4.83 11.85
N ASP A 170 2.79 5.27 13.08
CA ASP A 170 2.00 4.95 14.27
C ASP A 170 0.78 5.87 14.39
N ALA A 171 -0.24 5.40 15.11
CA ALA A 171 -1.44 6.19 15.38
C ALA A 171 -1.10 7.53 16.06
N GLY A 172 -1.67 8.63 15.54
CA GLY A 172 -1.41 10.00 15.98
C GLY A 172 -0.25 10.69 15.26
N GLU A 173 0.56 9.96 14.48
CA GLU A 173 1.58 10.56 13.61
C GLU A 173 0.96 11.16 12.34
N GLY A 174 1.72 12.02 11.67
CA GLY A 174 1.21 12.86 10.59
C GLY A 174 1.71 12.49 9.20
N VAL A 175 0.86 12.72 8.20
CA VAL A 175 1.16 12.59 6.77
C VAL A 175 1.05 13.96 6.11
N LEU A 176 2.16 14.45 5.55
CA LEU A 176 2.19 15.70 4.80
C LEU A 176 1.57 15.49 3.41
N VAL A 177 0.56 16.30 3.08
CA VAL A 177 -0.17 16.21 1.81
C VAL A 177 -0.31 17.59 1.17
N PRO A 178 0.30 17.83 -0.01
CA PRO A 178 0.15 19.09 -0.74
C PRO A 178 -1.30 19.37 -1.16
N ARG A 179 -1.78 20.59 -0.89
CA ARG A 179 -3.14 21.02 -1.24
C ARG A 179 -3.22 21.74 -2.60
N PRO A 180 -4.33 21.61 -3.33
CA PRO A 180 -5.46 20.70 -3.08
C PRO A 180 -5.12 19.22 -3.33
N TYR A 181 -5.80 18.32 -2.64
CA TYR A 181 -5.58 16.87 -2.72
C TYR A 181 -6.90 16.09 -2.84
N TYR A 182 -6.78 14.79 -3.11
CA TYR A 182 -7.89 13.86 -3.22
C TYR A 182 -8.72 13.80 -1.93
N ALA A 183 -10.00 14.15 -2.03
CA ALA A 183 -10.87 14.34 -0.86
C ALA A 183 -10.97 13.12 0.07
N ALA A 184 -10.87 11.89 -0.45
CA ALA A 184 -10.98 10.70 0.40
C ALA A 184 -9.72 10.39 1.22
N PHE A 185 -8.60 11.10 1.03
CA PHE A 185 -7.43 10.95 1.89
C PHE A 185 -7.76 11.19 3.36
N GLU A 186 -8.71 12.08 3.67
CA GLU A 186 -9.20 12.27 5.04
C GLU A 186 -9.73 10.97 5.65
N PHE A 187 -10.51 10.20 4.90
CA PHE A 187 -11.02 8.91 5.34
C PHE A 187 -9.92 7.83 5.33
N ASP A 188 -9.21 7.70 4.21
CA ASP A 188 -8.24 6.64 3.97
C ASP A 188 -7.11 6.67 5.02
N LEU A 189 -6.67 7.85 5.45
CA LEU A 189 -5.56 8.02 6.38
C LEU A 189 -6.00 7.99 7.86
N ARG A 190 -7.19 8.55 8.17
CA ARG A 190 -7.63 8.69 9.58
C ARG A 190 -8.45 7.52 10.09
N ALA A 191 -9.37 6.99 9.30
CA ALA A 191 -10.43 6.11 9.81
C ALA A 191 -9.85 4.88 10.53
N ARG A 192 -8.88 4.21 9.89
CA ARG A 192 -8.29 2.95 10.37
C ARG A 192 -6.82 3.07 10.77
N ALA A 193 -6.01 3.86 10.08
CA ALA A 193 -4.61 4.09 10.49
C ALA A 193 -4.46 5.15 11.61
N ALA A 194 -5.52 5.95 11.87
CA ALA A 194 -5.50 7.00 12.90
C ALA A 194 -4.36 8.02 12.73
N LEU A 195 -4.00 8.32 11.48
CA LEU A 195 -2.96 9.29 11.14
C LEU A 195 -3.56 10.68 10.96
N GLU A 196 -2.76 11.71 11.22
CA GLU A 196 -3.15 13.09 10.99
C GLU A 196 -2.80 13.55 9.56
N VAL A 197 -3.79 14.02 8.81
CA VAL A 197 -3.54 14.69 7.53
C VAL A 197 -3.00 16.09 7.79
N LEU A 198 -1.77 16.34 7.36
CA LEU A 198 -1.04 17.59 7.53
C LEU A 198 -0.99 18.33 6.18
N PRO A 199 -1.90 19.29 5.94
CA PRO A 199 -1.95 19.97 4.66
C PRO A 199 -0.72 20.85 4.44
N VAL A 200 -0.01 20.63 3.33
CA VAL A 200 1.05 21.54 2.87
C VAL A 200 0.38 22.61 2.02
N ALA A 201 0.42 23.85 2.53
CA ALA A 201 -0.20 24.98 1.86
C ALA A 201 0.64 25.36 0.63
N ILE A 202 0.08 25.11 -0.55
CA ILE A 202 0.69 25.53 -1.81
C ILE A 202 -0.12 26.71 -2.33
N ARG A 203 0.50 27.89 -2.32
CA ARG A 203 0.00 29.03 -3.10
C ARG A 203 1.07 30.07 -3.29
N ARG A 204 1.68 30.10 -4.48
CA ARG A 204 2.35 31.31 -4.99
C ARG A 204 1.78 31.62 -6.38
N GLY A 205 0.95 32.65 -6.46
CA GLY A 205 0.53 33.29 -7.73
C GLY A 205 -0.42 32.47 -8.62
N GLY A 206 -1.15 33.19 -9.49
CA GLY A 206 -1.81 32.70 -10.71
C GLY A 206 -2.74 31.47 -10.62
N PHE A 207 -3.14 30.98 -11.81
CA PHE A 207 -3.80 29.69 -12.01
C PHE A 207 -2.88 28.70 -12.75
N GLU A 208 -1.57 28.97 -12.79
CA GLU A 208 -0.58 28.10 -13.44
C GLU A 208 -0.29 26.88 -12.57
N ALA A 209 0.00 25.73 -13.20
CA ALA A 209 0.31 24.48 -12.50
C ALA A 209 1.49 24.63 -11.52
N SER A 210 2.50 25.40 -11.90
CA SER A 210 3.68 25.73 -11.08
C SER A 210 3.32 26.38 -9.73
N GLY A 211 2.22 27.13 -9.66
CA GLY A 211 1.72 27.73 -8.43
C GLY A 211 1.20 26.72 -7.40
N TYR A 212 1.02 25.46 -7.82
CA TYR A 212 0.56 24.32 -7.02
C TYR A 212 1.64 23.24 -6.82
N TYR A 213 2.89 23.51 -7.15
CA TYR A 213 3.98 22.60 -6.82
C TYR A 213 4.45 22.81 -5.38
N PRO A 214 4.53 21.75 -4.55
CA PRO A 214 5.11 21.88 -3.23
C PRO A 214 6.56 22.31 -3.34
N THR A 215 6.98 23.25 -2.48
CA THR A 215 8.37 23.68 -2.36
C THR A 215 8.94 23.21 -1.03
N ALA A 216 10.26 23.09 -0.92
CA ALA A 216 10.94 22.75 0.33
C ALA A 216 10.51 23.69 1.48
N ASP A 217 10.40 25.00 1.22
CA ASP A 217 9.91 25.98 2.20
C ASP A 217 8.49 25.67 2.70
N ALA A 218 7.58 25.29 1.80
CA ALA A 218 6.20 24.99 2.16
C ALA A 218 6.12 23.69 2.97
N LEU A 219 6.91 22.68 2.58
CA LEU A 219 7.07 21.43 3.32
C LEU A 219 7.64 21.69 4.71
N GLU A 220 8.66 22.54 4.83
CA GLU A 220 9.27 22.93 6.10
C GLU A 220 8.28 23.63 7.03
N ALA A 221 7.51 24.59 6.50
CA ALA A 221 6.53 25.31 7.28
C ALA A 221 5.44 24.37 7.81
N ALA A 222 4.95 23.44 6.99
CA ALA A 222 3.97 22.44 7.40
C ALA A 222 4.54 21.46 8.43
N TYR A 223 5.79 21.02 8.26
CA TYR A 223 6.50 20.16 9.19
C TYR A 223 6.68 20.83 10.56
N ALA A 224 7.19 22.06 10.59
CA ALA A 224 7.37 22.84 11.83
C ALA A 224 6.04 23.12 12.53
N SER A 225 4.99 23.44 11.77
CA SER A 225 3.64 23.64 12.31
C SER A 225 3.10 22.38 12.98
N ALA A 226 3.29 21.21 12.37
CA ALA A 226 2.87 19.94 12.94
C ALA A 226 3.63 19.62 14.23
N LEU A 227 4.95 19.82 14.26
CA LEU A 227 5.75 19.66 15.47
C LEU A 227 5.29 20.58 16.61
N SER A 228 4.95 21.85 16.31
CA SER A 228 4.42 22.78 17.31
C SER A 228 3.09 22.33 17.93
N ARG A 229 2.35 21.46 17.23
CA ARG A 229 1.08 20.85 17.68
C ARG A 229 1.29 19.49 18.36
N GLY A 230 2.54 19.04 18.52
CA GLY A 230 2.88 17.74 19.08
C GLY A 230 2.59 16.56 18.15
N ILE A 231 2.46 16.79 16.84
CA ILE A 231 2.23 15.76 15.82
C ILE A 231 3.54 15.52 15.10
N ALA A 232 4.06 14.30 15.12
CA ALA A 232 5.28 13.93 14.41
C ALA A 232 4.97 13.62 12.94
N PRO A 233 5.44 14.41 11.96
CA PRO A 233 5.26 14.08 10.55
C PRO A 233 6.18 12.93 10.17
N ARG A 234 5.63 11.90 9.51
CA ARG A 234 6.35 10.67 9.13
C ARG A 234 6.42 10.38 7.65
N VAL A 235 5.41 10.82 6.92
CA VAL A 235 5.23 10.47 5.52
C VAL A 235 4.96 11.73 4.72
N LEU A 236 5.64 11.87 3.59
CA LEU A 236 5.22 12.78 2.52
C LEU A 236 4.46 11.97 1.47
N LEU A 237 3.21 12.35 1.21
CA LEU A 237 2.34 11.72 0.22
C LEU A 237 2.10 12.66 -0.96
N LEU A 238 2.62 12.28 -2.13
CA LEU A 238 2.37 12.97 -3.39
C LEU A 238 1.46 12.12 -4.28
N SER A 239 0.52 12.78 -4.98
CA SER A 239 -0.34 12.16 -5.98
C SER A 239 0.08 12.65 -7.36
N SER A 240 0.54 11.77 -8.24
CA SER A 240 1.00 12.11 -9.59
C SER A 240 0.46 11.12 -10.64
N PRO A 241 -0.34 11.55 -11.62
CA PRO A 241 -0.87 12.90 -11.80
C PRO A 241 -1.72 13.33 -10.60
N ASN A 242 -1.65 14.63 -10.26
CA ASN A 242 -2.35 15.18 -9.12
C ASN A 242 -3.87 15.11 -9.32
N ASN A 243 -4.58 14.66 -8.28
CA ASN A 243 -6.02 14.82 -8.16
C ASN A 243 -6.26 15.86 -7.05
N PRO A 244 -6.87 17.03 -7.35
CA PRO A 244 -7.76 17.31 -8.49
C PRO A 244 -7.15 18.07 -9.69
N LEU A 245 -5.87 18.41 -9.67
CA LEU A 245 -5.31 19.40 -10.61
C LEU A 245 -4.98 18.86 -12.01
N GLY A 246 -4.81 17.54 -12.15
CA GLY A 246 -4.61 16.86 -13.42
C GLY A 246 -3.21 16.93 -14.02
N PHE A 247 -2.24 17.57 -13.37
CA PHE A 247 -0.85 17.64 -13.85
C PHE A 247 0.04 16.55 -13.23
N CYS A 248 1.12 16.21 -13.92
CA CYS A 248 2.24 15.47 -13.33
C CYS A 248 3.25 16.46 -12.73
N TYR A 249 3.84 16.12 -11.59
CA TYR A 249 4.96 16.90 -11.07
C TYR A 249 6.17 16.77 -12.01
N PRO A 250 6.84 17.87 -12.36
CA PRO A 250 8.13 17.83 -13.04
C PRO A 250 9.19 17.11 -12.20
N GLU A 251 10.23 16.59 -12.85
CA GLU A 251 11.32 15.86 -12.19
C GLU A 251 12.01 16.71 -11.13
N GLU A 252 12.20 18.00 -11.40
CA GLU A 252 12.89 18.93 -10.50
C GLU A 252 12.10 19.14 -9.19
N VAL A 253 10.77 19.14 -9.29
CA VAL A 253 9.87 19.25 -8.12
C VAL A 253 9.91 17.96 -7.29
N LEU A 254 9.92 16.81 -7.96
CA LEU A 254 10.04 15.51 -7.29
C LEU A 254 11.39 15.37 -6.58
N ALA A 255 12.47 15.82 -7.23
CA ALA A 255 13.81 15.85 -6.65
C ALA A 255 13.88 16.80 -5.44
N GLU A 256 13.33 18.01 -5.53
CA GLU A 256 13.29 18.95 -4.40
C GLU A 256 12.51 18.36 -3.20
N CYS A 257 11.36 17.72 -3.47
CA CYS A 257 10.58 17.05 -2.43
C CYS A 257 11.34 15.88 -1.79
N TRP A 258 12.08 15.13 -2.62
CA TRP A 258 12.91 14.02 -2.17
C TRP A 258 14.05 14.49 -1.27
N ASP A 259 14.84 15.46 -1.73
CA ASP A 259 15.96 16.03 -0.98
C ASP A 259 15.49 16.63 0.35
N TRP A 260 14.34 17.31 0.33
CA TRP A 260 13.72 17.80 1.55
C TRP A 260 13.33 16.66 2.50
N ALA A 261 12.68 15.61 2.00
CA ALA A 261 12.25 14.48 2.82
C ALA A 261 13.45 13.74 3.43
N GLU A 262 14.50 13.49 2.64
CA GLU A 262 15.75 12.87 3.10
C GLU A 262 16.44 13.72 4.18
N SER A 263 16.40 15.06 4.06
CA SER A 263 16.96 15.97 5.08
C SER A 263 16.28 15.87 6.46
N LYS A 264 15.06 15.32 6.53
CA LYS A 264 14.32 15.10 7.78
C LYS A 264 14.60 13.76 8.42
N GLU A 265 15.34 12.88 7.74
CA GLU A 265 15.88 11.69 8.37
C GLU A 265 17.01 12.10 9.31
N SER A 266 16.79 11.95 10.62
CA SER A 266 17.86 12.12 11.59
C SER A 266 18.95 11.05 11.35
N PRO A 267 20.26 11.40 11.36
CA PRO A 267 21.35 10.44 11.38
C PRO A 267 21.42 9.56 12.65
N LEU A 268 20.46 9.68 13.58
CA LEU A 268 20.46 9.00 14.87
C LEU A 268 19.99 7.54 14.79
N SER A 269 20.95 6.69 14.42
CA SER A 269 21.28 5.37 14.98
C SER A 269 20.44 4.11 14.61
N PRO A 270 21.09 3.04 14.11
CA PRO A 270 20.54 1.67 14.00
C PRO A 270 20.09 1.03 15.31
N THR A 271 20.22 1.71 16.46
CA THR A 271 19.93 1.18 17.80
C THR A 271 18.48 1.30 18.25
N GLU A 272 17.61 1.99 17.50
CA GLU A 272 16.15 1.98 17.76
C GLU A 272 15.40 0.82 17.06
N MET A 273 16.09 0.01 16.25
CA MET A 273 15.58 -1.30 15.78
C MET A 273 15.74 -2.39 16.85
N GLN A 274 15.11 -2.21 18.00
CA GLN A 274 14.73 -3.33 18.87
C GLN A 274 13.24 -3.24 19.18
N PRO A 275 12.50 -4.36 19.19
CA PRO A 275 11.08 -4.34 19.45
C PRO A 275 10.84 -3.93 20.90
N ARG A 276 10.44 -2.67 21.12
CA ARG A 276 9.76 -2.24 22.35
C ARG A 276 8.33 -2.75 22.33
N CYS A 277 8.18 -4.07 22.43
CA CYS A 277 6.96 -4.76 22.84
C CYS A 277 7.26 -6.26 23.02
N ALA A 278 7.94 -6.61 24.11
CA ALA A 278 7.80 -7.94 24.69
C ALA A 278 6.64 -7.88 25.69
N PRO A 279 5.49 -8.52 25.45
CA PRO A 279 4.52 -8.72 26.52
C PRO A 279 5.18 -9.67 27.54
N ARG A 280 5.25 -9.22 28.80
CA ARG A 280 5.54 -10.07 29.96
C ARG A 280 4.55 -11.23 29.95
N CYS A 281 5.00 -12.40 29.53
CA CYS A 281 4.33 -13.65 29.83
C CYS A 281 5.22 -14.41 30.83
N SER A 282 4.96 -14.17 32.11
CA SER A 282 5.39 -15.05 33.18
C SER A 282 4.66 -16.38 33.04
N ARG A 283 5.35 -17.41 32.53
CA ARG A 283 5.05 -18.81 32.87
C ARG A 283 6.35 -19.56 33.07
N ASP A 284 6.58 -19.90 34.33
CA ASP A 284 7.50 -20.91 34.81
C ASP A 284 7.45 -22.18 33.96
N VAL A 285 8.60 -22.57 33.41
CA VAL A 285 8.93 -23.98 33.22
C VAL A 285 10.37 -24.17 33.72
N ARG A 286 10.50 -24.61 34.97
CA ARG A 286 11.76 -25.06 35.55
C ARG A 286 12.26 -26.30 34.80
N PRO A 287 13.55 -26.42 34.47
CA PRO A 287 14.14 -27.71 34.14
C PRO A 287 14.28 -28.54 35.43
N ARG A 288 13.70 -29.74 35.45
CA ARG A 288 13.93 -30.73 36.50
C ARG A 288 15.39 -31.21 36.43
N GLY A 289 16.18 -30.81 37.41
CA GLY A 289 17.40 -31.50 37.82
C GLY A 289 17.22 -32.04 39.24
N SER A 290 17.33 -33.36 39.41
CA SER A 290 17.95 -34.02 40.57
C SER A 290 17.69 -35.52 40.51
N ARG A 291 18.74 -36.34 40.45
CA ARG A 291 19.34 -36.94 41.66
C ARG A 291 20.52 -37.84 41.29
N GLU A 292 21.49 -37.79 42.19
CA GLU A 292 22.70 -38.59 42.28
C GLU A 292 22.42 -40.10 42.32
N ALA A 293 23.34 -40.89 41.79
CA ALA A 293 23.68 -42.20 42.33
C ALA A 293 25.18 -42.44 42.12
N ALA A 294 25.91 -42.46 43.24
CA ALA A 294 27.29 -42.90 43.33
C ALA A 294 27.40 -44.41 43.05
N GLY A 295 28.50 -44.85 42.42
CA GLY A 295 28.86 -46.26 42.44
C GLY A 295 29.86 -46.72 41.38
N ARG A 296 31.12 -46.88 41.81
CA ARG A 296 32.13 -47.85 41.32
C ARG A 296 32.81 -47.61 39.96
N GLN A 297 34.09 -47.20 40.04
CA GLN A 297 35.18 -47.74 39.21
C GLN A 297 35.40 -49.24 39.54
N PRO A 298 35.96 -50.08 38.64
CA PRO A 298 37.34 -49.89 38.19
C PRO A 298 37.79 -50.43 36.81
N ARG A 299 38.98 -49.93 36.40
CA ARG A 299 40.09 -50.58 35.68
C ARG A 299 39.92 -50.99 34.20
N GLY A 300 40.83 -50.46 33.38
CA GLY A 300 41.84 -51.33 32.75
C GLY A 300 42.15 -51.07 31.26
N SER A 301 43.45 -50.90 31.00
CA SER A 301 44.20 -51.19 29.75
C SER A 301 43.86 -50.37 28.49
N ARG A 302 44.79 -49.51 28.03
CA ARG A 302 45.89 -49.83 27.07
C ARG A 302 45.34 -50.16 25.68
N ASP A 303 45.60 -49.33 24.67
CA ASP A 303 46.81 -49.44 23.84
C ASP A 303 46.78 -48.51 22.60
N THR A 304 47.96 -47.91 22.36
CA THR A 304 48.67 -47.65 21.08
C THR A 304 47.87 -47.24 19.84
N ALA A 305 48.07 -46.02 19.32
CA ALA A 305 49.11 -45.63 18.35
C ALA A 305 48.80 -46.04 16.91
N GLY A 306 48.89 -45.08 15.97
CA GLY A 306 49.05 -45.42 14.55
C GLY A 306 48.61 -44.37 13.53
N ARG A 307 49.54 -43.47 13.18
CA ARG A 307 49.84 -42.99 11.81
C ARG A 307 48.75 -42.30 10.95
N GLN A 308 48.96 -41.01 10.74
CA GLN A 308 48.87 -40.32 9.43
C GLN A 308 50.01 -40.78 8.47
N PRO A 309 50.18 -40.28 7.22
CA PRO A 309 49.33 -39.47 6.33
C PRO A 309 49.31 -39.99 4.85
N GLY A 310 48.58 -39.27 3.99
CA GLY A 310 48.91 -39.11 2.57
C GLY A 310 47.79 -39.57 1.63
N ASP A 311 47.60 -39.04 0.44
CA ASP A 311 48.12 -37.86 -0.25
C ASP A 311 47.26 -37.75 -1.53
N SER A 312 47.24 -36.57 -2.13
CA SER A 312 47.13 -36.34 -3.57
C SER A 312 45.80 -36.53 -4.33
N ARG A 313 45.43 -35.40 -4.98
CA ARG A 313 44.94 -35.23 -6.37
C ARG A 313 43.49 -35.56 -6.69
N GLU A 314 42.84 -35.02 -7.71
CA GLU A 314 42.91 -33.81 -8.58
C GLU A 314 41.89 -34.14 -9.69
N THR A 315 41.16 -33.15 -10.23
CA THR A 315 40.32 -33.19 -11.45
C THR A 315 39.05 -34.08 -11.39
N ALA A 316 37.88 -33.69 -11.89
CA ALA A 316 37.46 -32.67 -12.84
C ALA A 316 36.07 -32.12 -12.48
#